data_AF-A0A2H0WKD7-F1
#
_entry.id   AF-A0A2H0WKD7-F1
#
_cell.length_a   1.000
_cell.length_b   1.000
_cell.length_c   1.000
_cell.angle_alpha   90.00
_cell.angle_beta   90.00
_cell.angle_gamma   90.00
#
_symmetry.space_group_name_H-M   'P 1'
#
loop_
_entity.id
_entity.type
_entity.pdbx_description
1 polymer ?
#
loop_
_entity_poly.entity_id
_entity_poly.type
_entity_poly.pdbx_seq_one_letter_code
_entity_poly.pdbx_strand_id
1 'polypeptide(L)' 'MSTNIFALIKTILVTGAICGLLFYFGEKYLRNRAIETCITSGYEDYKNADSESSSRIPSWRTYNICMKEKGYETTVNSK' A
#
# COMPACT_ATOMS: atom_id res chain seq x y z
N MET A 1 27.84 40.58 -3.84
CA MET A 1 26.52 40.20 -4.39
C MET A 1 26.40 38.70 -4.73
N SER A 2 27.22 37.81 -4.13
CA SER A 2 27.27 36.37 -4.46
C SER A 2 26.69 35.45 -3.35
N THR A 3 26.72 35.91 -2.09
CA THR A 3 26.28 35.13 -0.91
C THR A 3 24.78 34.79 -0.89
N ASN A 4 23.93 35.64 -1.46
CA ASN A 4 22.48 35.45 -1.46
C ASN A 4 22.02 34.33 -2.42
N ILE A 5 22.76 34.09 -3.51
CA ILE A 5 22.41 33.08 -4.52
C ILE A 5 22.70 31.67 -3.97
N PHE A 6 23.84 31.50 -3.29
CA PHE A 6 24.18 30.22 -2.65
C PHE A 6 23.22 29.84 -1.51
N ALA A 7 22.72 30.82 -0.76
CA ALA A 7 21.69 30.57 0.26
C ALA A 7 20.39 30.08 -0.39
N LEU A 8 19.93 30.74 -1.46
CA LEU A 8 18.70 30.40 -2.18
C LEU A 8 18.73 28.99 -2.79
N ILE A 9 19.87 28.60 -3.40
CA ILE A 9 20.06 27.27 -3.99
C ILE A 9 20.01 26.18 -2.91
N LYS A 10 20.61 26.42 -1.74
CA LYS A 10 20.57 25.47 -0.62
C LYS A 10 19.15 25.28 -0.11
N THR A 11 18.35 26.35 0.00
CA THR A 11 16.96 26.24 0.46
C THR A 11 16.11 25.43 -0.50
N ILE A 12 16.24 25.66 -1.82
CA ILE A 12 15.48 24.93 -2.85
C ILE A 12 15.81 23.44 -2.83
N LEU A 13 17.09 23.08 -2.69
CA LEU A 13 17.51 21.67 -2.60
C LEU A 13 16.95 20.97 -1.37
N VAL A 14 16.98 21.63 -0.21
CA VAL A 14 16.43 21.08 1.04
C VAL A 14 14.91 20.92 0.93
N THR A 15 14.20 21.92 0.42
CA THR A 15 12.74 21.84 0.23
C THR A 15 12.37 20.73 -0.75
N GLY A 16 13.07 20.62 -1.88
CA GLY A 16 12.85 19.55 -2.86
C GLY A 16 13.08 18.14 -2.27
N ALA A 17 14.13 17.97 -1.47
CA ALA A 17 14.42 16.70 -0.81
C ALA A 17 13.35 16.31 0.23
N ILE A 18 12.86 17.27 1.01
CA ILE A 18 11.79 17.04 1.99
C ILE A 18 10.48 16.67 1.29
N CYS A 19 10.11 17.39 0.22
CA CYS A 19 8.94 17.04 -0.57
C CYS A 19 9.04 15.61 -1.14
N GLY A 20 10.18 15.25 -1.75
CA GLY A 20 10.40 13.91 -2.28
C GLY A 20 10.28 12.81 -1.21
N LEU A 21 10.83 13.03 -0.02
CA LEU A 21 10.68 12.11 1.11
C LEU A 21 9.22 11.96 1.55
N LEU A 22 8.48 13.06 1.66
CA LEU A 22 7.07 13.04 2.05
C LEU A 22 6.21 12.29 1.04
N PHE A 23 6.45 12.44 -0.27
CA PHE A 23 5.75 11.65 -1.30
C PHE A 23 6.03 10.15 -1.14
N TYR A 24 7.30 9.76 -0.95
CA TYR A 24 7.67 8.36 -0.81
C TYR A 24 7.07 7.70 0.44
N PHE A 25 7.10 8.38 1.59
CA PHE A 25 6.47 7.89 2.80
C PHE A 25 4.95 7.87 2.70
N GLY A 26 4.35 8.88 2.04
CA GLY A 26 2.92 8.95 1.77
C GLY A 26 2.43 7.74 0.98
N GLU A 27 3.11 7.39 -0.11
CA GLU A 27 2.74 6.22 -0.92
C GLU A 27 2.83 4.90 -0.14
N LYS A 28 3.91 4.71 0.63
CA LYS A 28 4.05 3.51 1.48
C LYS A 28 2.95 3.42 2.52
N TYR A 29 2.63 4.54 3.17
CA TYR A 29 1.59 4.59 4.19
C TYR A 29 0.21 4.28 3.60
N LEU A 30 -0.14 4.91 2.47
CA LEU A 30 -1.40 4.66 1.77
C LEU A 30 -1.51 3.19 1.31
N ARG A 31 -0.41 2.60 0.82
CA ARG A 31 -0.38 1.20 0.41
C ARG A 31 -0.59 0.26 1.60
N ASN A 32 0.11 0.46 2.72
CA ASN A 32 -0.07 -0.39 3.91
C ASN A 32 -1.49 -0.29 4.45
N ARG A 33 -2.06 0.90 4.51
CA ARG A 33 -3.44 1.10 4.96
C ARG A 33 -4.45 0.44 4.02
N ALA A 34 -4.22 0.50 2.71
CA ALA A 34 -5.04 -0.21 1.73
C ALA A 34 -4.97 -1.73 1.95
N ILE A 35 -3.77 -2.29 2.19
CA ILE A 35 -3.58 -3.72 2.48
C ILE A 35 -4.35 -4.14 3.74
N GLU A 36 -4.21 -3.40 4.85
CA GLU A 36 -4.92 -3.69 6.11
C GLU A 36 -6.45 -3.64 5.95
N THR A 37 -6.94 -2.68 5.17
CA THR A 37 -8.37 -2.56 4.89
C THR A 37 -8.85 -3.69 3.98
N CYS A 38 -8.09 -4.03 2.94
CA CYS A 38 -8.50 -5.00 1.94
C CYS A 38 -8.35 -6.45 2.42
N ILE A 39 -7.42 -6.77 3.32
CA ILE A 39 -7.27 -8.14 3.85
C ILE A 39 -8.46 -8.58 4.71
N THR A 40 -9.18 -7.61 5.28
CA THR A 40 -10.38 -7.84 6.10
C THR A 40 -11.68 -7.69 5.33
N SER A 41 -11.62 -7.34 4.03
CA SER A 41 -12.78 -7.05 3.19
C SER A 41 -13.64 -8.27 2.85
N GLY A 42 -13.09 -9.49 2.96
CA GLY A 42 -13.86 -10.70 2.75
C GLY A 42 -13.10 -11.98 3.04
N TYR A 43 -13.87 -13.02 3.37
CA TYR A 43 -13.37 -14.34 3.70
C TYR A 43 -14.14 -15.42 2.92
N GLU A 44 -13.45 -16.52 2.63
CA GLU A 44 -14.02 -17.75 2.11
C GLU A 44 -14.04 -18.79 3.22
N ASP A 45 -15.19 -19.43 3.38
CA ASP A 45 -15.39 -20.50 4.35
C ASP A 45 -15.25 -21.85 3.64
N TYR A 46 -14.25 -22.63 4.04
CA TYR A 46 -14.00 -23.97 3.55
C TYR A 46 -14.52 -24.96 4.57
N LYS A 47 -15.49 -25.78 4.18
CA LYS A 47 -16.00 -26.88 4.99
C LYS A 47 -15.37 -28.18 4.53
N ASN A 48 -14.92 -28.97 5.49
CA ASN A 48 -14.48 -30.32 5.17
C ASN A 48 -15.71 -31.18 4.89
N ALA A 49 -15.68 -32.00 3.84
CA ALA A 49 -16.83 -32.83 3.49
C ALA A 49 -17.06 -33.95 4.53
N ASP A 50 -15.96 -34.42 5.14
CA ASP A 50 -15.94 -35.59 6.02
C ASP A 50 -15.94 -35.23 7.52
N SER A 51 -15.98 -33.95 7.87
CA SER A 51 -16.03 -33.52 9.28
C SER A 51 -16.77 -32.20 9.45
N GLU A 52 -17.30 -31.93 10.65
CA GLU A 52 -17.93 -30.63 10.98
C GLU A 52 -16.92 -29.47 11.06
N SER A 53 -15.63 -29.73 10.80
CA SER A 53 -14.61 -28.68 10.82
C SER A 53 -14.76 -27.73 9.63
N SER A 54 -14.63 -26.44 9.91
CA SER A 54 -14.55 -25.40 8.89
C SER A 54 -13.34 -24.50 9.13
N SER A 55 -12.79 -23.97 8.05
CA SER A 55 -11.69 -23.00 8.08
C SER A 55 -12.12 -21.75 7.33
N ARG A 56 -11.88 -20.60 7.94
CA ARG A 56 -12.14 -19.29 7.33
C ARG A 56 -10.82 -18.68 6.89
N ILE A 57 -10.70 -18.37 5.60
CA ILE A 57 -9.46 -17.86 4.99
C ILE A 57 -9.77 -16.56 4.24
N PRO A 58 -8.92 -15.53 4.26
CA PRO A 58 -9.16 -14.32 3.46
C PRO A 58 -9.34 -14.65 1.98
N SER A 59 -10.36 -14.08 1.35
CA SER A 59 -10.61 -14.29 -0.07
C SER A 59 -9.62 -13.47 -0.90
N TRP A 60 -8.77 -14.15 -1.69
CA TRP A 60 -7.86 -13.47 -2.61
C TRP A 60 -8.61 -12.64 -3.65
N ARG A 61 -9.75 -13.13 -4.12
CA ARG A 61 -10.60 -12.42 -5.08
C ARG A 61 -11.12 -11.10 -4.50
N THR A 62 -11.68 -11.14 -3.30
CA THR A 62 -12.22 -9.94 -2.64
C THR A 62 -11.11 -8.94 -2.32
N TYR A 63 -9.96 -9.44 -1.84
CA TYR A 63 -8.77 -8.62 -1.64
C TYR A 63 -8.34 -7.89 -2.93
N ASN A 64 -8.23 -8.61 -4.05
CA ASN A 64 -7.78 -8.03 -5.32
C ASN A 64 -8.76 -6.98 -5.86
N ILE A 65 -10.07 -7.22 -5.75
CA ILE A 65 -11.10 -6.24 -6.11
C ILE A 65 -10.95 -4.97 -5.27
N CYS A 66 -10.83 -5.12 -3.94
CA CYS A 66 -10.64 -3.99 -3.03
C CYS A 66 -9.37 -3.19 -3.36
N MET A 67 -8.25 -3.87 -3.61
CA MET A 67 -6.99 -3.21 -3.97
C MET A 67 -7.13 -2.43 -5.29
N LYS A 68 -7.84 -2.98 -6.27
CA LYS A 68 -8.11 -2.31 -7.55
C LYS A 68 -8.97 -1.06 -7.40
N GLU A 69 -10.00 -1.11 -6.55
CA GLU A 69 -10.82 0.07 -6.21
C GLU A 69 -10.01 1.19 -5.53
N LYS A 70 -8.94 0.82 -4.81
CA LYS A 70 -7.98 1.76 -4.22
C LYS A 70 -6.90 2.24 -5.20
N GLY A 71 -6.94 1.78 -6.45
CA GLY A 71 -5.99 2.18 -7.50
C GLY A 71 -4.69 1.38 -7.51
N TYR A 72 -4.65 0.22 -6.84
CA TYR A 72 -3.48 -0.66 -6.83
C TYR A 72 -3.71 -1.90 -7.69
N GLU A 73 -2.67 -2.31 -8.41
CA GLU A 73 -2.64 -3.61 -9.08
C GLU A 73 -1.97 -4.66 -8.18
N THR A 74 -2.54 -5.86 -8.12
CA THR A 74 -1.93 -6.98 -7.40
C THR A 74 -1.37 -7.99 -8.40
N THR A 75 -0.11 -8.36 -8.22
CA THR A 75 0.55 -9.42 -8.98
C THR A 75 0.77 -10.63 -8.07
N VAL A 76 0.29 -11.79 -8.48
CA VAL A 76 0.61 -13.05 -7.78
C VAL A 76 1.99 -13.50 -8.26
N ASN A 77 3.00 -13.41 -7.40
CA ASN A 77 4.28 -14.07 -7.65
C ASN A 77 4.14 -15.53 -7.19
N SER A 78 3.73 -16.39 -8.12
CA SER A 78 3.80 -17.84 -7.97
C SER A 78 5.29 -18.24 -8.03
N LYS A 79 5.92 -18.48 -6.88
CA LYS A 79 7.24 -19.11 -6.81
C LYS A 79 7.11 -20.62 -6.93
#